data_AF-R8BC66-F1
#
_entry.id   AF-R8BC66-F1
#
_cell.length_a   1.000
_cell.length_b   1.000
_cell.length_c   1.000
_cell.angle_alpha   90.00
_cell.angle_beta   90.00
_cell.angle_gamma   90.00
#
_symmetry.space_group_name_H-M   'P 1'
#
loop_
_entity.id
_entity.type
_entity.pdbx_description
1 polymer ?
#
loop_
_entity_poly.entity_id
_entity_poly.type
_entity_poly.pdbx_seq_one_letter_code
_entity_poly.pdbx_strand_id
1 'polypeptide(L)'
;MLVGFSYDWIMEIVRMLKINVDYSEEAHHDQLVRNAHLQLCLSVLNHLGFKGEFQPRTFAGKFAMLALNVRNIVILITIASNTPINLKEKLSPLDEPEVVDALAGCAKWALDLLSWLTDSLFNLLDDPKFMALLNPANFSEMTSYLQSKKDVSLHLILCSSTRGFLSASCRRLLHLESLSNRAIQYYENKHAMQTATDPNNAAIRTTSTLHTAYLKMQRYTTSSLIKVQEFDKLLQGLSAEIRGAYQTSFAGLAQKQPPQGAKPGANDAAVKRAQIHCELNLLLAASPQPSFLPVIKKFFETDLKNFRNNTDPASLFFANFELLEVEDERRSLAAKKAKGKYIDVFKRVELTALKADGLEENTAANTKSPQWRRCVRCASIMEDAWGTRPGFTFVLAQQRKCSCGGNWGLLPKGALVC
;
A
#
# COMPACT_ATOMS: atom_id res chain seq x y z
N MET A 1 -7.91 4.57 26.91
CA MET A 1 -7.12 3.46 27.51
C MET A 1 -6.29 2.68 26.49
N LEU A 2 -6.84 2.19 25.36
CA LEU A 2 -6.09 1.37 24.38
C LEU A 2 -5.06 2.12 23.48
N VAL A 3 -5.22 3.43 23.28
CA VAL A 3 -4.33 4.22 22.41
C VAL A 3 -2.93 4.35 23.03
N GLY A 4 -2.84 4.59 24.34
CA GLY A 4 -1.56 4.65 25.07
C GLY A 4 -0.84 3.31 25.08
N PHE A 5 -1.55 2.22 25.38
CA PHE A 5 -0.96 0.88 25.40
C PHE A 5 -0.27 0.50 24.08
N SER A 6 -0.94 0.72 22.94
CA SER A 6 -0.38 0.36 21.63
C SER A 6 0.88 1.18 21.33
N TYR A 7 0.87 2.46 21.70
CA TYR A 7 2.01 3.35 21.54
C TYR A 7 3.20 2.88 22.40
N ASP A 8 2.99 2.74 23.72
CA ASP A 8 4.03 2.34 24.67
C ASP A 8 4.63 0.98 24.33
N TRP A 9 3.78 0.04 23.92
CA TRP A 9 4.23 -1.31 23.57
C TRP A 9 5.11 -1.32 22.32
N ILE A 10 4.75 -0.59 21.27
CA ILE A 10 5.58 -0.52 20.06
C ILE A 10 6.87 0.26 20.33
N MET A 11 6.81 1.34 21.11
CA MET A 11 8.00 2.07 21.54
C MET A 11 9.02 1.14 22.20
N GLU A 12 8.55 0.30 23.13
CA GLU A 12 9.40 -0.67 23.81
C GLU A 12 9.89 -1.78 22.88
N ILE A 13 9.05 -2.33 21.99
CA ILE A 13 9.47 -3.32 20.99
C ILE A 13 10.58 -2.77 20.10
N VAL A 14 10.41 -1.56 19.57
CA VAL A 14 11.39 -0.90 18.69
C VAL A 14 12.71 -0.68 19.43
N ARG A 15 12.64 -0.22 20.69
CA ARG A 15 13.80 0.00 21.55
C ARG A 15 14.54 -1.31 21.85
N MET A 16 13.84 -2.36 22.26
CA MET A 16 14.42 -3.64 22.66
C MET A 16 15.02 -4.40 21.47
N LEU A 17 14.32 -4.45 20.35
CA LEU A 17 14.76 -5.17 19.15
C LEU A 17 15.61 -4.32 18.20
N LYS A 18 15.88 -3.05 18.55
CA LYS A 18 16.62 -2.08 17.73
C LYS A 18 16.10 -2.02 16.29
N ILE A 19 14.78 -1.95 16.15
CA ILE A 19 14.13 -1.96 14.84
C ILE A 19 14.44 -0.66 14.12
N ASN A 20 14.96 -0.75 12.89
CA ASN A 20 15.07 0.43 12.05
C ASN A 20 13.66 0.87 11.61
N VAL A 21 13.30 2.10 11.95
CA VAL A 21 12.03 2.76 11.55
C VAL A 21 12.28 4.04 10.76
N ASP A 22 13.55 4.46 10.66
CA ASP A 22 13.96 5.67 9.97
C ASP A 22 14.53 5.32 8.59
N TYR A 23 13.86 5.82 7.56
CA TYR A 23 14.21 5.66 6.16
C TYR A 23 14.34 7.00 5.44
N SER A 24 14.52 8.09 6.20
CA SER A 24 14.52 9.46 5.66
C SER A 24 15.76 9.75 4.79
N GLU A 25 16.89 9.10 5.08
CA GLU A 25 18.16 9.19 4.34
C GLU A 25 18.37 8.04 3.33
N GLU A 26 17.59 6.95 3.42
CA GLU A 26 17.82 5.76 2.60
C GLU A 26 17.22 5.91 1.19
N ALA A 27 18.08 5.94 0.17
CA ALA A 27 17.67 5.89 -1.24
C ALA A 27 17.21 4.48 -1.68
N HIS A 28 17.56 3.43 -0.93
CA HIS A 28 17.35 2.04 -1.32
C HIS A 28 16.16 1.40 -0.59
N HIS A 29 15.03 1.33 -1.29
CA HIS A 29 13.77 0.84 -0.74
C HIS A 29 13.74 -0.67 -0.48
N ASP A 30 14.75 -1.42 -0.93
CA ASP A 30 14.83 -2.87 -0.72
C ASP A 30 15.00 -3.24 0.76
N GLN A 31 15.79 -2.48 1.51
CA GLN A 31 15.98 -2.71 2.95
C GLN A 31 14.68 -2.46 3.72
N LEU A 32 13.99 -1.36 3.39
CA LEU A 32 12.68 -1.03 3.90
C LEU A 32 11.65 -2.14 3.66
N VAL A 33 11.53 -2.60 2.41
CA VAL A 33 10.56 -3.64 2.04
C VAL A 33 10.87 -4.99 2.72
N ARG A 34 12.15 -5.32 2.93
CA ARG A 34 12.56 -6.57 3.59
C ARG A 34 12.54 -6.52 5.11
N ASN A 35 12.29 -5.36 5.73
CA ASN A 35 12.26 -5.23 7.18
C ASN A 35 11.02 -5.92 7.80
N ALA A 36 11.19 -7.18 8.19
CA ALA A 36 10.15 -7.99 8.81
C ALA A 36 9.77 -7.50 10.23
N HIS A 37 10.69 -6.81 10.93
CA HIS A 37 10.42 -6.24 12.25
C HIS A 37 9.51 -5.01 12.16
N LEU A 38 9.71 -4.15 11.15
CA LEU A 38 8.78 -3.07 10.84
C LEU A 38 7.40 -3.62 10.45
N GLN A 39 7.35 -4.68 9.64
CA GLN A 39 6.10 -5.38 9.34
C GLN A 39 5.40 -5.87 10.61
N LEU A 40 6.13 -6.37 11.61
CA LEU A 40 5.57 -6.77 12.90
C LEU A 40 4.95 -5.58 13.64
N CYS A 41 5.64 -4.44 13.71
CA CYS A 41 5.09 -3.23 14.35
C CYS A 41 3.78 -2.78 13.69
N LEU A 42 3.79 -2.65 12.35
CA LEU A 42 2.58 -2.32 11.58
C LEU A 42 1.49 -3.38 11.76
N SER A 43 1.85 -4.65 11.85
CA SER A 43 0.89 -5.72 12.08
C SER A 43 0.18 -5.60 13.42
N VAL A 44 0.89 -5.23 14.49
CA VAL A 44 0.31 -5.04 15.82
C VAL A 44 -0.63 -3.84 15.80
N LEU A 45 -0.20 -2.71 15.21
CA LEU A 45 -1.05 -1.52 15.04
C LEU A 45 -2.32 -1.82 14.24
N ASN A 46 -2.19 -2.55 13.14
CA ASN A 46 -3.32 -2.97 12.31
C ASN A 46 -4.31 -3.85 13.10
N HIS A 47 -3.79 -4.81 13.88
CA HIS A 47 -4.62 -5.72 14.66
C HIS A 47 -5.35 -5.00 15.82
N LEU A 48 -4.63 -4.22 16.63
CA LEU A 48 -5.22 -3.49 17.77
C LEU A 48 -6.17 -2.38 17.30
N GLY A 49 -5.96 -1.87 16.08
CA GLY A 49 -6.85 -0.89 15.45
C GLY A 49 -8.04 -1.49 14.70
N PHE A 50 -8.12 -2.83 14.59
CA PHE A 50 -9.21 -3.53 13.90
C PHE A 50 -10.37 -3.77 14.85
N LYS A 51 -11.57 -3.28 14.49
CA LYS A 51 -12.79 -3.40 15.30
C LYS A 51 -13.85 -4.32 14.68
N GLY A 52 -13.45 -5.11 13.68
CA GLY A 52 -14.35 -5.89 12.82
C GLY A 52 -14.45 -5.30 11.41
N GLU A 53 -14.88 -6.11 10.45
CA GLU A 53 -14.86 -5.80 9.01
C GLU A 53 -15.81 -4.67 8.60
N PHE A 54 -16.90 -4.53 9.35
CA PHE A 54 -17.94 -3.52 9.11
C PHE A 54 -17.96 -2.46 10.21
N GLN A 55 -16.82 -2.28 10.88
CA GLN A 55 -16.61 -1.25 11.88
C GLN A 55 -15.43 -0.38 11.48
N PRO A 56 -15.47 0.93 11.74
CA PRO A 56 -14.40 1.79 11.33
C PRO A 56 -13.14 1.50 12.13
N ARG A 57 -11.99 1.56 11.45
CA ARG A 57 -10.69 1.30 12.09
C ARG A 57 -10.29 2.48 12.97
N THR A 58 -9.36 2.25 13.89
CA THR A 58 -8.65 3.36 14.53
C THR A 58 -7.73 4.03 13.52
N PHE A 59 -7.31 5.28 13.80
CA PHE A 59 -6.37 6.01 12.95
C PHE A 59 -5.09 5.21 12.68
N ALA A 60 -4.42 4.76 13.74
CA ALA A 60 -3.20 3.94 13.62
C ALA A 60 -3.47 2.59 12.91
N GLY A 61 -4.65 2.00 13.11
CA GLY A 61 -5.05 0.77 12.43
C GLY A 61 -5.22 0.96 10.91
N LYS A 62 -5.86 2.05 10.49
CA LYS A 62 -6.03 2.42 9.08
C LYS A 62 -4.70 2.76 8.42
N PHE A 63 -3.87 3.56 9.08
CA PHE A 63 -2.50 3.87 8.67
C PHE A 63 -1.69 2.59 8.42
N ALA A 64 -1.68 1.68 9.41
CA ALA A 64 -0.92 0.45 9.31
C ALA A 64 -1.50 -0.54 8.29
N MET A 65 -2.83 -0.62 8.15
CA MET A 65 -3.49 -1.43 7.13
C MET A 65 -3.03 -1.01 5.73
N LEU A 66 -3.06 0.29 5.43
CA LEU A 66 -2.60 0.80 4.14
C LEU A 66 -1.11 0.52 3.92
N ALA A 67 -0.26 0.84 4.91
CA ALA A 67 1.18 0.58 4.83
C ALA A 67 1.53 -0.89 4.53
N LEU A 68 0.87 -1.84 5.22
CA LEU A 68 1.07 -3.28 5.01
C LEU A 68 0.66 -3.73 3.60
N ASN A 69 -0.45 -3.18 3.09
CA ASN A 69 -0.94 -3.53 1.75
C ASN A 69 -0.04 -2.97 0.64
N VAL A 70 0.44 -1.73 0.77
CA VAL A 70 1.42 -1.12 -0.13
C VAL A 70 2.70 -1.95 -0.15
N ARG A 71 3.24 -2.29 1.02
CA ARG A 71 4.42 -3.16 1.14
C ARG A 71 4.19 -4.50 0.42
N ASN A 72 3.04 -5.13 0.62
CA ASN A 72 2.74 -6.42 -0.01
C ASN A 72 2.72 -6.33 -1.53
N ILE A 73 2.11 -5.27 -2.08
CA ILE A 73 2.06 -5.04 -3.53
C ILE A 73 3.46 -4.82 -4.11
N VAL A 74 4.29 -4.03 -3.45
CA VAL A 74 5.69 -3.81 -3.88
C VAL A 74 6.45 -5.13 -3.93
N ILE A 75 6.28 -6.01 -2.92
CA ILE A 75 6.91 -7.33 -2.87
C ILE A 75 6.40 -8.21 -4.02
N LEU A 76 5.08 -8.29 -4.21
CA LEU A 76 4.46 -9.14 -5.22
C LEU A 76 4.95 -8.79 -6.64
N ILE A 77 4.91 -7.51 -7.00
CA ILE A 77 5.39 -7.04 -8.30
C ILE A 77 6.89 -7.32 -8.44
N THR A 78 7.67 -7.07 -7.39
CA THR A 78 9.13 -7.27 -7.44
C THR A 78 9.48 -8.74 -7.64
N ILE A 79 8.81 -9.66 -6.97
CA ILE A 79 9.11 -11.08 -7.10
C ILE A 79 8.66 -11.61 -8.46
N ALA A 80 7.46 -11.25 -8.92
CA ALA A 80 6.98 -11.69 -10.22
C ALA A 80 7.89 -11.21 -11.37
N SER A 81 8.39 -9.96 -11.28
CA SER A 81 9.28 -9.38 -12.29
C SER A 81 10.74 -9.83 -12.19
N ASN A 82 11.21 -10.31 -11.03
CA ASN A 82 12.62 -10.66 -10.80
C ASN A 82 12.80 -12.12 -10.39
N THR A 83 12.34 -13.03 -11.25
CA THR A 83 12.61 -14.46 -11.05
C THR A 83 14.12 -14.72 -11.16
N PRO A 84 14.73 -15.44 -10.19
CA PRO A 84 16.16 -15.75 -10.21
C PRO A 84 16.61 -16.36 -11.54
N ILE A 85 17.80 -15.99 -12.03
CA ILE A 85 18.30 -16.36 -13.37
C ILE A 85 18.30 -17.88 -13.57
N ASN A 86 18.69 -18.64 -12.54
CA ASN A 86 18.71 -20.11 -12.54
C ASN A 86 17.32 -20.76 -12.65
N LEU A 87 16.25 -20.03 -12.33
CA LEU A 87 14.86 -20.45 -12.49
C LEU A 87 14.24 -19.88 -13.78
N LYS A 88 14.72 -18.73 -14.26
CA LYS A 88 14.15 -17.96 -15.37
C LYS A 88 14.05 -18.73 -16.69
N GLU A 89 15.00 -19.63 -16.96
CA GLU A 89 14.99 -20.47 -18.17
C GLU A 89 13.91 -21.56 -18.14
N LYS A 90 13.44 -21.94 -16.95
CA LYS A 90 12.41 -22.98 -16.74
C LYS A 90 11.08 -22.40 -16.29
N LEU A 91 11.07 -21.13 -15.88
CA LEU A 91 9.99 -20.50 -15.16
C LEU A 91 9.97 -18.98 -15.36
N SER A 92 8.91 -18.46 -15.97
CA SER A 92 8.59 -17.04 -15.97
C SER A 92 7.17 -16.88 -15.40
N PRO A 93 7.00 -16.34 -14.18
CA PRO A 93 5.67 -16.05 -13.65
C PRO A 93 4.86 -15.12 -14.55
N LEU A 94 5.53 -14.26 -15.31
CA LEU A 94 4.91 -13.32 -16.25
C LEU A 94 4.38 -14.00 -17.53
N ASP A 95 4.63 -15.30 -17.71
CA ASP A 95 4.06 -16.11 -18.79
C ASP A 95 2.74 -16.78 -18.36
N GLU A 96 2.30 -16.54 -17.12
CA GLU A 96 1.09 -17.14 -16.57
C GLU A 96 -0.01 -16.09 -16.37
N PRO A 97 -1.19 -16.22 -17.02
CA PRO A 97 -2.26 -15.23 -16.95
C PRO A 97 -2.73 -14.95 -15.53
N GLU A 98 -2.75 -15.95 -14.65
CA GLU A 98 -3.19 -15.80 -13.26
C GLU A 98 -2.28 -14.87 -12.46
N VAL A 99 -0.96 -14.90 -12.74
CA VAL A 99 0.00 -13.98 -12.11
C VAL A 99 -0.19 -12.58 -12.67
N VAL A 100 -0.27 -12.43 -14.00
CA VAL A 100 -0.48 -11.13 -14.65
C VAL A 100 -1.80 -10.49 -14.20
N ASP A 101 -2.86 -11.27 -14.02
CA ASP A 101 -4.14 -10.81 -13.48
C ASP A 101 -4.03 -10.33 -12.02
N ALA A 102 -3.31 -11.07 -11.17
CA ALA A 102 -3.08 -10.65 -9.79
C ALA A 102 -2.26 -9.35 -9.72
N LEU A 103 -1.25 -9.20 -10.59
CA LEU A 103 -0.47 -7.97 -10.72
C LEU A 103 -1.31 -6.80 -11.25
N ALA A 104 -2.24 -7.05 -12.18
CA ALA A 104 -3.17 -6.03 -12.65
C ALA A 104 -4.06 -5.51 -11.51
N GLY A 105 -4.60 -6.40 -10.67
CA GLY A 105 -5.34 -5.99 -9.47
C GLY A 105 -4.48 -5.23 -8.46
N CYS A 106 -3.24 -5.66 -8.24
CA CYS A 106 -2.27 -4.92 -7.42
C CYS A 106 -2.00 -3.51 -7.96
N ALA A 107 -1.87 -3.36 -9.29
CA ALA A 107 -1.72 -2.06 -9.94
C ALA A 107 -2.95 -1.19 -9.71
N LYS A 108 -4.17 -1.72 -9.92
CA LYS A 108 -5.42 -0.99 -9.67
C LYS A 108 -5.51 -0.50 -8.22
N TRP A 109 -5.25 -1.38 -7.25
CA TRP A 109 -5.29 -1.01 -5.83
C TRP A 109 -4.26 0.08 -5.50
N ALA A 110 -3.04 -0.02 -6.03
CA ALA A 110 -2.02 0.99 -5.80
C ALA A 110 -2.38 2.34 -6.44
N LEU A 111 -2.91 2.35 -7.66
CA LEU A 111 -3.39 3.57 -8.34
C LEU A 111 -4.56 4.22 -7.61
N ASP A 112 -5.49 3.41 -7.09
CA ASP A 112 -6.59 3.88 -6.25
C ASP A 112 -6.06 4.51 -4.97
N LEU A 113 -5.04 3.92 -4.35
CA LEU A 113 -4.44 4.49 -3.15
C LEU A 113 -3.83 5.86 -3.43
N LEU A 114 -3.07 6.01 -4.52
CA LEU A 114 -2.47 7.30 -4.84
C LEU A 114 -3.54 8.35 -5.15
N SER A 115 -4.61 7.95 -5.83
CA SER A 115 -5.75 8.81 -6.16
C SER A 115 -6.51 9.22 -4.90
N TRP A 116 -6.81 8.28 -4.00
CA TRP A 116 -7.45 8.54 -2.71
C TRP A 116 -6.60 9.43 -1.80
N LEU A 117 -5.27 9.21 -1.77
CA LEU A 117 -4.34 10.09 -1.04
C LEU A 117 -4.39 11.51 -1.60
N THR A 118 -4.38 11.66 -2.92
CA THR A 118 -4.47 12.96 -3.58
C THR A 118 -5.78 13.66 -3.25
N ASP A 119 -6.90 12.97 -3.36
CA ASP A 119 -8.23 13.48 -3.00
C ASP A 119 -8.28 13.92 -1.53
N SER A 120 -7.81 13.07 -0.61
CA SER A 120 -7.77 13.38 0.83
C SER A 120 -6.91 14.61 1.12
N LEU A 121 -5.75 14.73 0.47
CA LEU A 121 -4.88 15.90 0.63
C LEU A 121 -5.51 17.17 0.05
N PHE A 122 -6.21 17.10 -1.08
CA PHE A 122 -6.97 18.25 -1.60
C PHE A 122 -8.13 18.64 -0.70
N ASN A 123 -8.81 17.67 -0.09
CA ASN A 123 -9.85 17.96 0.91
C ASN A 123 -9.27 18.65 2.14
N LEU A 124 -8.07 18.28 2.60
CA LEU A 124 -7.37 18.99 3.67
C LEU A 124 -6.93 20.40 3.25
N LEU A 125 -6.46 20.57 2.02
CA LEU A 125 -6.10 21.88 1.46
C LEU A 125 -7.30 22.85 1.44
N ASP A 126 -8.48 22.33 1.11
CA ASP A 126 -9.73 23.10 1.05
C ASP A 126 -10.44 23.21 2.42
N ASP A 127 -9.95 22.56 3.47
CA ASP A 127 -10.49 22.62 4.83
C ASP A 127 -9.93 23.84 5.59
N PRO A 128 -10.73 24.90 5.82
CA PRO A 128 -10.26 26.11 6.50
C PRO A 128 -9.83 25.86 7.94
N LYS A 129 -10.45 24.88 8.62
CA LYS A 129 -10.11 24.53 9.99
C LYS A 129 -8.77 23.85 10.05
N PHE A 130 -8.49 22.92 9.13
CA PHE A 130 -7.16 22.30 9.02
C PHE A 130 -6.09 23.35 8.73
N MET A 131 -6.30 24.19 7.72
CA MET A 131 -5.32 25.22 7.32
C MET A 131 -5.05 26.22 8.44
N ALA A 132 -6.06 26.57 9.25
CA ALA A 132 -5.89 27.41 10.43
C ALA A 132 -5.02 26.77 11.53
N LEU A 133 -4.86 25.44 11.58
CA LEU A 133 -3.97 24.75 12.53
C LEU A 133 -2.50 24.79 12.10
N LEU A 134 -2.20 25.16 10.85
CA LEU A 134 -0.84 25.25 10.31
C LEU A 134 -0.14 26.57 10.73
N ASN A 135 -0.14 26.84 12.03
CA ASN A 135 0.55 27.96 12.65
C ASN A 135 1.18 27.54 13.99
N PRO A 136 2.22 28.27 14.49
CA PRO A 136 2.95 27.84 15.68
C PRO A 136 2.10 27.69 16.95
N ALA A 137 1.03 28.47 17.12
CA ALA A 137 0.19 28.43 18.32
C ALA A 137 -0.69 27.18 18.38
N ASN A 138 -1.14 26.67 17.22
CA ASN A 138 -2.16 25.61 17.15
C ASN A 138 -1.65 24.29 16.54
N PHE A 139 -0.39 24.23 16.10
CA PHE A 139 0.15 23.06 15.39
C PHE A 139 0.06 21.75 16.19
N SER A 140 0.14 21.83 17.52
CA SER A 140 -0.01 20.67 18.42
C SER A 140 -1.37 19.98 18.28
N GLU A 141 -2.43 20.71 17.91
CA GLU A 141 -3.80 20.20 17.77
C GLU A 141 -4.08 19.55 16.41
N MET A 142 -3.21 19.78 15.41
CA MET A 142 -3.37 19.28 14.03
C MET A 142 -3.63 17.77 13.99
N THR A 143 -2.82 16.99 14.71
CA THR A 143 -2.95 15.52 14.72
C THR A 143 -4.25 15.08 15.37
N SER A 144 -4.67 15.72 16.47
CA SER A 144 -5.94 15.41 17.13
C SER A 144 -7.12 15.71 16.19
N TYR A 145 -7.02 16.79 15.41
CA TYR A 145 -8.00 17.10 14.37
C TYR A 145 -8.08 16.00 13.29
N LEU A 146 -6.94 15.59 12.73
CA LEU A 146 -6.87 14.51 11.74
C LEU A 146 -7.37 13.17 12.29
N GLN A 147 -7.04 12.87 13.55
CA GLN A 147 -7.54 11.68 14.27
C GLN A 147 -9.06 11.70 14.42
N SER A 148 -9.67 12.86 14.66
CA SER A 148 -11.13 13.00 14.73
C SER A 148 -11.81 12.73 13.38
N LYS A 149 -11.15 13.07 12.27
CA LYS A 149 -11.59 12.82 10.90
C LYS A 149 -11.23 11.42 10.38
N LYS A 150 -10.33 10.71 11.07
CA LYS A 150 -9.71 9.45 10.61
C LYS A 150 -8.99 9.58 9.27
N ASP A 151 -8.42 10.76 9.03
CA ASP A 151 -7.66 11.07 7.84
C ASP A 151 -6.16 10.82 8.06
N VAL A 152 -5.67 9.71 7.52
CA VAL A 152 -4.27 9.28 7.67
C VAL A 152 -3.38 9.77 6.53
N SER A 153 -3.91 10.53 5.56
CA SER A 153 -3.21 10.88 4.32
C SER A 153 -1.92 11.66 4.56
N LEU A 154 -1.96 12.67 5.43
CA LEU A 154 -0.79 13.45 5.80
C LEU A 154 0.28 12.60 6.51
N HIS A 155 -0.12 11.77 7.48
CA HIS A 155 0.82 10.90 8.19
C HIS A 155 1.49 9.88 7.26
N LEU A 156 0.77 9.36 6.26
CA LEU A 156 1.31 8.42 5.27
C LEU A 156 2.43 9.02 4.42
N ILE A 157 2.37 10.32 4.10
CA ILE A 157 3.43 11.00 3.32
C ILE A 157 4.54 11.57 4.21
N LEU A 158 4.26 11.86 5.49
CA LEU A 158 5.26 12.36 6.43
C LEU A 158 6.18 11.27 7.01
N CYS A 159 5.64 10.10 7.36
CA CYS A 159 6.45 9.00 7.90
C CYS A 159 7.37 8.44 6.81
N SER A 160 8.68 8.38 7.07
CA SER A 160 9.69 7.96 6.09
C SER A 160 9.46 6.54 5.55
N SER A 161 9.03 5.61 6.41
CA SER A 161 8.77 4.23 6.00
C SER A 161 7.58 4.12 5.02
N THR A 162 6.47 4.81 5.28
CA THR A 162 5.29 4.77 4.40
C THR A 162 5.49 5.60 3.14
N ARG A 163 6.16 6.76 3.24
CA ARG A 163 6.61 7.53 2.07
C ARG A 163 7.51 6.67 1.18
N GLY A 164 8.44 5.93 1.78
CA GLY A 164 9.31 4.98 1.08
C GLY A 164 8.53 3.86 0.38
N PHE A 165 7.48 3.32 1.00
CA PHE A 165 6.60 2.34 0.35
C PHE A 165 5.81 2.94 -0.82
N LEU A 166 5.33 4.19 -0.68
CA LEU A 166 4.59 4.90 -1.74
C LEU A 166 5.49 5.19 -2.95
N SER A 167 6.70 5.70 -2.75
CA SER A 167 7.68 5.90 -3.84
C SER A 167 8.09 4.59 -4.49
N ALA A 168 8.28 3.52 -3.70
CA ALA A 168 8.52 2.19 -4.27
C ALA A 168 7.35 1.71 -5.13
N SER A 169 6.12 1.96 -4.70
CA SER A 169 4.91 1.62 -5.46
C SER A 169 4.80 2.41 -6.76
N CYS A 170 5.11 3.71 -6.75
CA CYS A 170 5.15 4.53 -7.97
C CYS A 170 6.11 3.92 -9.00
N ARG A 171 7.32 3.54 -8.60
CA ARG A 171 8.28 2.87 -9.50
C ARG A 171 7.81 1.51 -9.99
N ARG A 172 7.09 0.74 -9.17
CA ARG A 172 6.51 -0.55 -9.58
C ARG A 172 5.36 -0.38 -10.56
N LEU A 173 4.53 0.65 -10.39
CA LEU A 173 3.46 1.01 -11.33
C LEU A 173 4.01 1.37 -12.71
N LEU A 174 5.02 2.24 -12.77
CA LEU A 174 5.69 2.61 -14.03
C LEU A 174 6.35 1.40 -14.71
N HIS A 175 6.90 0.47 -13.91
CA HIS A 175 7.43 -0.78 -14.44
C HIS A 175 6.35 -1.65 -15.06
N LEU A 176 5.20 -1.81 -14.40
CA LEU A 176 4.07 -2.58 -14.94
C LEU A 176 3.48 -1.93 -16.20
N GLU A 177 3.41 -0.60 -16.24
CA GLU A 177 3.00 0.14 -17.44
C GLU A 177 3.92 -0.19 -18.62
N SER A 178 5.24 0.00 -18.46
CA SER A 178 6.24 -0.34 -19.48
C SER A 178 6.21 -1.82 -19.88
N LEU A 179 6.00 -2.72 -18.93
CA LEU A 179 5.88 -4.15 -19.18
C LEU A 179 4.64 -4.46 -20.02
N SER A 180 3.47 -3.95 -19.63
CA SER A 180 2.20 -4.18 -20.32
C SER A 180 2.22 -3.63 -21.75
N ASN A 181 2.78 -2.44 -21.97
CA ASN A 181 2.93 -1.85 -23.30
C ASN A 181 3.80 -2.71 -24.22
N ARG A 182 4.94 -3.21 -23.72
CA ARG A 182 5.82 -4.10 -24.50
C ARG A 182 5.16 -5.44 -24.80
N ALA A 183 4.42 -6.00 -23.84
CA ALA A 183 3.72 -7.27 -24.03
C ALA A 183 2.63 -7.15 -25.10
N ILE A 184 1.87 -6.05 -25.10
CA ILE A 184 0.80 -5.82 -26.08
C ILE A 184 1.38 -5.64 -27.48
N GLN A 185 2.43 -4.83 -27.63
CA GLN A 185 3.13 -4.69 -28.92
C GLN A 185 3.65 -6.03 -29.44
N TYR A 186 4.17 -6.89 -28.56
CA TYR A 186 4.60 -8.24 -28.94
C TYR A 186 3.44 -9.08 -29.49
N TYR A 187 2.29 -9.10 -28.82
CA TYR A 187 1.12 -9.85 -29.28
C TYR A 187 0.54 -9.29 -30.57
N GLU A 188 0.43 -7.97 -30.71
CA GLU A 188 -0.05 -7.31 -31.92
C GLU A 188 0.85 -7.65 -33.13
N ASN A 189 2.17 -7.55 -32.97
CA ASN A 189 3.13 -7.92 -34.03
C ASN A 189 3.01 -9.41 -34.40
N LYS A 190 2.87 -10.28 -33.40
CA LYS A 190 2.67 -11.72 -33.62
C LYS A 190 1.37 -12.01 -34.39
N HIS A 191 0.28 -11.34 -34.03
CA HIS A 191 -1.00 -11.46 -34.73
C HIS A 191 -0.90 -10.94 -36.18
N ALA A 192 -0.21 -9.81 -36.41
CA ALA A 192 0.01 -9.26 -37.74
C ALA A 192 0.83 -10.21 -38.64
N MET A 193 1.94 -10.75 -38.13
CA MET A 193 2.77 -11.74 -38.84
C MET A 193 1.99 -13.00 -39.19
N GLN A 194 1.16 -13.50 -38.27
CA GLN A 194 0.34 -14.68 -38.48
C GLN A 194 -0.82 -14.46 -39.47
N THR A 195 -1.30 -13.23 -39.59
CA THR A 195 -2.32 -12.84 -40.57
C THR A 195 -1.72 -12.73 -41.97
N ALA A 196 -0.47 -12.27 -42.06
CA ALA A 196 0.26 -12.21 -43.33
C ALA A 196 0.62 -13.59 -43.91
N THR A 197 0.83 -14.60 -43.06
CA THR A 197 1.24 -15.95 -43.50
C THR A 197 0.09 -16.93 -43.74
N ASP A 198 -1.06 -16.77 -43.07
CA ASP A 198 -2.26 -17.59 -43.28
C ASP A 198 -3.54 -16.74 -43.10
N PRO A 199 -3.99 -16.03 -44.15
CA PRO A 199 -5.15 -15.14 -44.08
C PRO A 199 -6.50 -15.89 -43.97
N ASN A 200 -6.60 -17.15 -44.41
CA ASN A 200 -7.86 -17.91 -44.39
C ASN A 200 -8.24 -18.45 -43.00
N ASN A 201 -7.28 -18.56 -42.07
CA ASN A 201 -7.54 -18.96 -40.67
C ASN A 201 -7.62 -17.77 -39.69
N ALA A 202 -7.70 -16.52 -40.17
CA ALA A 202 -7.74 -15.33 -39.31
C ALA A 202 -8.98 -15.26 -38.40
N ALA A 203 -10.14 -15.74 -38.85
CA ALA A 203 -11.43 -15.57 -38.16
C ALA A 203 -11.67 -16.51 -36.96
N ILE A 204 -10.87 -17.57 -36.76
CA ILE A 204 -11.07 -18.59 -35.71
C ILE A 204 -10.08 -18.42 -34.53
N ARG A 205 -9.24 -17.37 -34.53
CA ARG A 205 -8.15 -17.23 -33.55
C ARG A 205 -8.59 -16.47 -32.29
N THR A 206 -8.88 -17.22 -31.22
CA THR A 206 -9.16 -16.68 -29.88
C THR A 206 -7.93 -15.96 -29.30
N THR A 207 -8.13 -14.75 -28.78
CA THR A 207 -7.12 -14.01 -28.01
C THR A 207 -6.62 -14.86 -26.84
N SER A 208 -5.30 -15.01 -26.70
CA SER A 208 -4.72 -15.74 -25.58
C SER A 208 -5.19 -15.15 -24.23
N THR A 209 -5.46 -16.00 -23.25
CA THR A 209 -5.81 -15.57 -21.88
C THR A 209 -4.71 -14.70 -21.28
N LEU A 210 -3.45 -14.97 -21.60
CA LEU A 210 -2.31 -14.16 -21.18
C LEU A 210 -2.33 -12.76 -21.83
N HIS A 211 -2.65 -12.68 -23.12
CA HIS A 211 -2.81 -11.39 -23.81
C HIS A 211 -3.95 -10.58 -23.17
N THR A 212 -5.07 -11.23 -22.82
CA THR A 212 -6.19 -10.60 -22.11
C THR A 212 -5.78 -10.05 -20.75
N ALA A 213 -4.98 -10.81 -19.98
CA ALA A 213 -4.46 -10.34 -18.69
C ALA A 213 -3.55 -9.11 -18.83
N TYR A 214 -2.70 -9.07 -19.86
CA TYR A 214 -1.86 -7.90 -20.15
C TYR A 214 -2.67 -6.68 -20.61
N LEU A 215 -3.72 -6.88 -21.42
CA LEU A 215 -4.65 -5.80 -21.82
C LEU A 215 -5.34 -5.19 -20.58
N LYS A 216 -5.76 -6.03 -19.63
CA LYS A 216 -6.33 -5.56 -18.36
C LYS A 216 -5.31 -4.77 -17.53
N MET A 217 -4.06 -5.24 -17.45
CA MET A 217 -2.99 -4.51 -16.78
C MET A 217 -2.74 -3.15 -17.40
N GLN A 218 -2.62 -3.09 -18.74
CA GLN A 218 -2.44 -1.83 -19.47
C GLN A 218 -3.62 -0.89 -19.24
N ARG A 219 -4.86 -1.39 -19.30
CA ARG A 219 -6.05 -0.59 -19.04
C ARG A 219 -5.96 0.10 -17.69
N TYR A 220 -5.57 -0.62 -16.63
CA TYR A 220 -5.41 0.01 -15.32
C TYR A 220 -4.26 1.00 -15.26
N THR A 221 -3.07 0.65 -15.77
CA THR A 221 -1.89 1.52 -15.67
C THR A 221 -2.02 2.81 -16.50
N THR A 222 -2.78 2.78 -17.60
CA THR A 222 -2.99 3.95 -18.49
C THR A 222 -4.21 4.80 -18.13
N SER A 223 -5.18 4.27 -17.38
CA SER A 223 -6.40 5.00 -16.94
C SER A 223 -6.28 5.62 -15.55
N SER A 224 -5.05 5.86 -15.07
CA SER A 224 -4.81 6.48 -13.77
C SER A 224 -5.38 7.90 -13.72
N LEU A 225 -6.11 8.23 -12.65
CA LEU A 225 -6.66 9.57 -12.40
C LEU A 225 -5.57 10.60 -12.07
N ILE A 226 -4.40 10.12 -11.65
CA ILE A 226 -3.24 10.96 -11.37
C ILE A 226 -2.03 10.52 -12.18
N LYS A 227 -1.12 11.45 -12.45
CA LYS A 227 0.18 11.13 -13.07
C LYS A 227 1.12 10.58 -12.00
N VAL A 228 1.38 9.27 -12.04
CA VAL A 228 2.23 8.55 -11.06
C VAL A 228 3.61 9.20 -10.93
N GLN A 229 4.20 9.65 -12.03
CA GLN A 229 5.52 10.32 -12.04
C GLN A 229 5.49 11.66 -11.29
N GLU A 230 4.42 12.44 -11.46
CA GLU A 230 4.27 13.74 -10.79
C GLU A 230 4.00 13.55 -9.29
N PHE A 231 3.25 12.51 -8.92
CA PHE A 231 3.06 12.15 -7.51
C PHE A 231 4.38 11.72 -6.87
N ASP A 232 5.20 10.91 -7.54
CA ASP A 232 6.52 10.54 -7.01
C ASP A 232 7.46 11.74 -6.88
N LYS A 233 7.45 12.68 -7.83
CA LYS A 233 8.19 13.95 -7.71
C LYS A 233 7.75 14.76 -6.48
N LEU A 234 6.44 14.83 -6.23
CA LEU A 234 5.89 15.48 -5.03
C LEU A 234 6.42 14.82 -3.75
N LEU A 235 6.44 13.49 -3.68
CA LEU A 235 7.01 12.75 -2.53
C LEU A 235 8.52 12.99 -2.37
N GLN A 236 9.28 13.03 -3.46
CA GLN A 236 10.72 13.29 -3.43
C GLN A 236 11.03 14.71 -2.94
N GLY A 237 10.28 15.71 -3.39
CA GLY A 237 10.37 17.09 -2.91
C GLY A 237 10.11 17.18 -1.40
N LEU A 238 8.99 16.62 -0.95
CA LEU A 238 8.65 16.56 0.48
C LEU A 238 9.73 15.83 1.30
N SER A 239 10.29 14.74 0.78
CA SER A 239 11.35 14.01 1.46
C SER A 239 12.62 14.83 1.61
N ALA A 240 12.98 15.66 0.62
CA ALA A 240 14.14 16.53 0.70
C ALA A 240 13.96 17.63 1.76
N GLU A 241 12.76 18.20 1.86
CA GLU A 241 12.43 19.21 2.86
C GLU A 241 12.42 18.66 4.29
N ILE A 242 11.86 17.46 4.48
CA ILE A 242 11.89 16.78 5.79
C ILE A 242 13.33 16.53 6.24
N ARG A 243 14.21 16.08 5.34
CA ARG A 243 15.65 15.95 5.66
C ARG A 243 16.27 17.29 6.07
N GLY A 244 15.98 18.36 5.32
CA GLY A 244 16.43 19.71 5.67
C GLY A 244 15.92 20.19 7.04
N ALA A 245 14.66 19.86 7.37
CA ALA A 245 14.07 20.17 8.67
C ALA A 245 14.77 19.41 9.81
N TYR A 246 15.10 18.13 9.63
CA TYR A 246 15.88 17.37 10.60
C TYR A 246 17.28 17.94 10.81
N GLN A 247 18.00 18.24 9.72
CA GLN A 247 19.34 18.85 9.78
C GLN A 247 19.31 20.16 10.56
N THR A 248 18.32 21.02 10.30
CA THR A 248 18.15 22.30 11.00
C THR A 248 17.81 22.09 12.48
N SER A 249 16.88 21.18 12.77
CA SER A 249 16.40 20.91 14.14
C SER A 249 17.48 20.36 15.06
N PHE A 250 18.40 19.57 14.49
CA PHE A 250 19.43 18.87 15.26
C PHE A 250 20.83 19.46 15.09
N ALA A 251 20.98 20.60 14.40
CA ALA A 251 22.26 21.29 14.24
C ALA A 251 22.95 21.56 15.59
N GLY A 252 22.18 21.97 16.61
CA GLY A 252 22.70 22.19 17.96
C GLY A 252 23.18 20.92 18.67
N LEU A 253 22.67 19.73 18.32
CA LEU A 253 23.18 18.45 18.84
C LEU A 253 24.48 18.04 18.13
N ALA A 254 24.62 18.37 16.85
CA ALA A 254 25.84 18.11 16.08
C ALA A 254 27.04 18.95 16.59
N GLN A 255 26.78 20.18 17.04
CA GLN A 255 27.81 21.15 17.44
C GLN A 255 28.23 21.09 18.92
N LYS A 256 27.56 20.30 19.77
CA LYS A 256 27.94 20.18 21.19
C LYS A 256 29.33 19.56 21.33
N GLN A 257 30.19 20.16 22.17
CA GLN A 257 31.48 19.54 22.49
C GLN A 257 31.25 18.13 23.06
N PRO A 258 31.88 17.08 22.48
CA PRO A 258 31.73 15.74 23.00
C PRO A 258 32.24 15.70 24.46
N PRO A 259 31.51 15.06 25.38
CA PRO A 259 31.99 14.92 26.75
C PRO A 259 33.37 14.25 26.78
N GLN A 260 34.24 14.66 27.71
CA GLN A 260 35.59 14.10 27.84
C GLN A 260 35.50 12.56 27.95
N GLY A 261 36.14 11.86 27.02
CA GLY A 261 36.10 10.39 26.92
C GLY A 261 35.02 9.81 25.99
N ALA A 262 34.25 10.64 25.27
CA ALA A 262 33.29 10.14 24.30
C ALA A 262 33.95 9.50 23.07
N LYS A 263 33.31 8.44 22.55
CA LYS A 263 33.75 7.78 21.31
C LYS A 263 33.64 8.75 20.11
N PRO A 264 34.53 8.66 19.11
CA PRO A 264 34.37 9.36 17.84
C PRO A 264 32.97 9.11 17.26
N GLY A 265 32.26 10.16 16.82
CA GLY A 265 30.91 10.07 16.28
C GLY A 265 29.76 10.08 17.30
N ALA A 266 30.01 10.41 18.57
CA ALA A 266 28.96 10.48 19.60
C ALA A 266 27.84 11.48 19.26
N ASN A 267 28.17 12.61 18.65
CA ASN A 267 27.20 13.63 18.24
C ASN A 267 26.31 13.12 17.09
N ASP A 268 26.90 12.46 16.08
CA ASP A 268 26.16 11.87 14.96
C ASP A 268 25.20 10.78 15.45
N ALA A 269 25.64 9.96 16.40
CA ALA A 269 24.80 8.95 17.04
C ALA A 269 23.62 9.58 17.82
N ALA A 270 23.81 10.76 18.43
CA ALA A 270 22.75 11.49 19.12
C ALA A 270 21.74 12.08 18.14
N VAL A 271 22.19 12.68 17.03
CA VAL A 271 21.34 13.18 15.94
C VAL A 271 20.50 12.05 15.37
N LYS A 272 21.13 10.92 15.01
CA LYS A 272 20.43 9.75 14.47
C LYS A 272 19.40 9.20 15.44
N ARG A 273 19.68 9.19 16.75
CA ARG A 273 18.72 8.76 17.77
C ARG A 273 17.51 9.69 17.86
N ALA A 274 17.74 11.00 17.78
CA ALA A 274 16.65 11.98 17.78
C ALA A 274 15.76 11.83 16.54
N GLN A 275 16.37 11.63 15.37
CA GLN A 275 15.67 11.37 14.11
C GLN A 275 14.83 10.09 14.15
N ILE A 276 15.41 8.98 14.61
CA ILE A 276 14.69 7.71 14.83
C ILE A 276 13.48 7.91 15.75
N HIS A 277 13.62 8.69 16.84
CA HIS A 277 12.51 8.97 17.74
C HIS A 277 11.38 9.74 17.05
N CYS A 278 11.72 10.71 16.20
CA CYS A 278 10.73 11.47 15.43
C CYS A 278 9.99 10.59 14.42
N GLU A 279 10.72 9.74 13.69
CA GLU A 279 10.14 8.80 12.73
C GLU A 279 9.27 7.74 13.41
N LEU A 280 9.66 7.28 14.60
CA LEU A 280 8.85 6.38 15.41
C LEU A 280 7.54 7.04 15.85
N ASN A 281 7.57 8.31 16.26
CA ASN A 281 6.36 9.06 16.60
C ASN A 281 5.42 9.18 15.39
N LEU A 282 5.96 9.46 14.19
CA LEU A 282 5.17 9.51 12.96
C LEU A 282 4.57 8.13 12.62
N LEU A 283 5.34 7.05 12.74
CA LEU A 283 4.88 5.67 12.54
C LEU A 283 3.73 5.31 13.48
N LEU A 284 3.74 5.86 14.70
CA LEU A 284 2.72 5.66 15.73
C LEU A 284 1.57 6.67 15.65
N ALA A 285 1.47 7.42 14.55
CA ALA A 285 0.43 8.42 14.32
C ALA A 285 0.36 9.52 15.40
N ALA A 286 1.49 9.83 16.02
CA ALA A 286 1.64 10.97 16.92
C ALA A 286 1.89 12.27 16.13
N SER A 287 1.98 13.39 16.84
CA SER A 287 2.23 14.68 16.22
C SER A 287 3.64 14.79 15.63
N PRO A 288 3.79 15.35 14.42
CA PRO A 288 5.09 15.70 13.88
C PRO A 288 5.81 16.70 14.80
N GLN A 289 7.14 16.75 14.69
CA GLN A 289 7.93 17.75 15.41
C GLN A 289 7.55 19.17 14.96
N PRO A 290 7.61 20.20 15.83
CA PRO A 290 7.29 21.58 15.46
C PRO A 290 8.09 22.11 14.26
N SER A 291 9.31 21.60 14.04
CA SER A 291 10.13 21.96 12.88
C SER A 291 9.58 21.50 11.53
N PHE A 292 8.59 20.60 11.52
CA PHE A 292 7.88 20.20 10.31
C PHE A 292 6.82 21.21 9.89
N LEU A 293 6.41 22.12 10.78
CA LEU A 293 5.42 23.16 10.46
C LEU A 293 5.74 23.92 9.16
N PRO A 294 6.94 24.51 8.97
CA PRO A 294 7.26 25.20 7.72
C PRO A 294 7.21 24.28 6.50
N VAL A 295 7.59 23.00 6.64
CA VAL A 295 7.54 22.00 5.56
C VAL A 295 6.10 21.68 5.17
N ILE A 296 5.25 21.36 6.15
CA ILE A 296 3.83 21.04 5.92
C ILE A 296 3.11 22.26 5.35
N LYS A 297 3.39 23.45 5.88
CA LYS A 297 2.79 24.69 5.39
C LYS A 297 3.17 24.95 3.94
N LYS A 298 4.46 24.86 3.58
CA LYS A 298 4.90 24.98 2.18
C LYS A 298 4.26 23.93 1.29
N PHE A 299 4.23 22.67 1.73
CA PHE A 299 3.61 21.58 0.99
C PHE A 299 2.16 21.90 0.61
N PHE A 300 1.33 22.34 1.54
CA PHE A 300 -0.06 22.71 1.24
C PHE A 300 -0.19 24.02 0.46
N GLU A 301 0.57 25.05 0.81
CA GLU A 301 0.41 26.38 0.22
C GLU A 301 1.00 26.50 -1.19
N THR A 302 1.97 25.65 -1.54
CA THR A 302 2.73 25.71 -2.79
C THR A 302 2.68 24.40 -3.56
N ASP A 303 3.29 23.33 -3.02
CA ASP A 303 3.58 22.13 -3.81
C ASP A 303 2.31 21.36 -4.19
N LEU A 304 1.39 21.21 -3.25
CA LEU A 304 0.10 20.54 -3.46
C LEU A 304 -0.82 21.37 -4.36
N LYS A 305 -0.80 22.71 -4.27
CA LYS A 305 -1.54 23.58 -5.21
C LYS A 305 -1.02 23.44 -6.63
N ASN A 306 0.31 23.42 -6.80
CA ASN A 306 0.93 23.20 -8.11
C ASN A 306 0.60 21.81 -8.67
N PHE A 307 0.56 20.78 -7.81
CA PHE A 307 0.15 19.44 -8.19
C PHE A 307 -1.33 19.37 -8.59
N ARG A 308 -2.21 20.09 -7.89
CA ARG A 308 -3.64 20.21 -8.19
C ARG A 308 -3.88 20.79 -9.58
N ASN A 309 -3.08 21.75 -10.03
CA ASN A 309 -3.22 22.31 -11.38
C ASN A 309 -2.99 21.29 -12.51
N ASN A 310 -2.35 20.15 -12.20
CA ASN A 310 -2.06 19.07 -13.15
C ASN A 310 -2.97 17.84 -12.95
N THR A 311 -3.98 17.94 -12.08
CA THR A 311 -4.86 16.83 -11.70
C THR A 311 -6.31 17.30 -11.81
N ASP A 312 -7.21 16.47 -12.36
CA ASP A 312 -8.64 16.80 -12.42
C ASP A 312 -9.33 16.44 -11.09
N PRO A 313 -9.70 17.43 -10.25
CA PRO A 313 -10.32 17.15 -8.95
C PRO A 313 -11.73 16.55 -9.09
N ALA A 314 -12.45 16.83 -10.18
CA ALA A 314 -13.77 16.26 -10.39
C ALA A 314 -13.69 14.75 -10.61
N SER A 315 -12.71 14.30 -11.41
CA SER A 315 -12.49 12.86 -11.62
C SER A 315 -12.16 12.11 -10.33
N LEU A 316 -11.43 12.74 -9.41
CA LEU A 316 -11.10 12.18 -8.10
C LEU A 316 -12.33 12.10 -7.18
N PHE A 317 -13.15 13.14 -7.17
CA PHE A 317 -14.36 13.20 -6.35
C PHE A 317 -15.36 12.09 -6.70
N PHE A 318 -15.50 11.75 -7.99
CA PHE A 318 -16.40 10.68 -8.45
C PHE A 318 -15.75 9.28 -8.49
N ALA A 319 -14.49 9.16 -8.08
CA ALA A 319 -13.78 7.89 -8.11
C ALA A 319 -14.30 6.91 -7.05
N ASN A 320 -14.29 5.62 -7.38
CA ASN A 320 -14.61 4.56 -6.43
C ASN A 320 -13.34 4.00 -5.79
N PHE A 321 -13.22 4.16 -4.47
CA PHE A 321 -12.11 3.65 -3.65
C PHE A 321 -12.49 2.45 -2.76
N GLU A 322 -13.60 1.74 -3.04
CA GLU A 322 -14.07 0.57 -2.27
C GLU A 322 -12.98 -0.52 -2.14
N LEU A 323 -12.12 -0.70 -3.15
CA LEU A 323 -11.00 -1.66 -3.13
C LEU A 323 -9.98 -1.40 -2.01
N LEU A 324 -9.86 -0.16 -1.54
CA LEU A 324 -8.91 0.21 -0.49
C LEU A 324 -9.42 -0.13 0.91
N GLU A 325 -10.73 -0.34 1.07
CA GLU A 325 -11.38 -0.58 2.36
C GLU A 325 -11.10 0.53 3.40
N VAL A 326 -11.04 1.79 2.94
CA VAL A 326 -10.73 2.99 3.74
C VAL A 326 -11.97 3.73 4.27
N GLU A 327 -13.17 3.26 3.95
CA GLU A 327 -14.41 3.88 4.39
C GLU A 327 -14.64 3.68 5.89
N ASP A 328 -14.92 4.78 6.60
CA ASP A 328 -15.20 4.77 8.04
C ASP A 328 -16.64 5.19 8.38
N GLU A 329 -17.42 5.64 7.38
CA GLU A 329 -18.79 6.11 7.59
C GLU A 329 -19.75 4.95 7.84
N ARG A 330 -20.64 5.12 8.82
CA ARG A 330 -21.63 4.09 9.19
C ARG A 330 -22.50 3.68 8.02
N ARG A 331 -22.88 4.62 7.15
CA ARG A 331 -23.73 4.34 5.98
C ARG A 331 -23.01 3.47 4.97
N SER A 332 -21.78 3.81 4.61
CA SER A 332 -20.99 3.05 3.63
C SER A 332 -20.62 1.66 4.18
N LEU A 333 -20.26 1.57 5.46
CA LEU A 333 -20.02 0.28 6.13
C LEU A 333 -21.28 -0.61 6.19
N ALA A 334 -22.46 -0.02 6.45
CA ALA A 334 -23.72 -0.75 6.42
C ALA A 334 -24.07 -1.24 5.00
N ALA A 335 -23.84 -0.39 3.99
CA ALA A 335 -24.03 -0.77 2.59
C ALA A 335 -23.08 -1.92 2.19
N LYS A 336 -21.79 -1.84 2.57
CA LYS A 336 -20.81 -2.92 2.34
C LYS A 336 -21.25 -4.22 3.01
N LYS A 337 -21.70 -4.15 4.28
CA LYS A 337 -22.24 -5.30 5.01
C LYS A 337 -23.43 -5.93 4.30
N ALA A 338 -24.37 -5.10 3.81
CA ALA A 338 -25.56 -5.57 3.09
C ALA A 338 -25.21 -6.23 1.75
N LYS A 339 -24.17 -5.76 1.06
CA LYS A 339 -23.70 -6.38 -0.18
C LYS A 339 -23.01 -7.73 0.04
N GLY A 340 -22.49 -8.01 1.24
CA GLY A 340 -21.79 -9.28 1.54
C GLY A 340 -20.51 -9.48 0.72
N LYS A 341 -19.86 -8.38 0.34
CA LYS A 341 -18.69 -8.34 -0.54
C LYS A 341 -17.41 -8.21 0.27
N TYR A 342 -16.38 -8.95 -0.15
CA TYR A 342 -15.06 -8.98 0.45
C TYR A 342 -14.00 -8.67 -0.60
N ILE A 343 -12.82 -8.22 -0.19
CA ILE A 343 -11.72 -7.97 -1.13
C ILE A 343 -10.65 -9.04 -0.95
N ASP A 344 -10.28 -9.68 -2.06
CA ASP A 344 -9.15 -10.60 -2.10
C ASP A 344 -7.85 -9.84 -1.90
N VAL A 345 -7.05 -10.21 -0.89
CA VAL A 345 -5.80 -9.49 -0.59
C VAL A 345 -4.67 -9.75 -1.59
N PHE A 346 -4.75 -10.84 -2.37
CA PHE A 346 -3.73 -11.26 -3.34
C PHE A 346 -4.03 -10.71 -4.74
N LYS A 347 -5.20 -11.05 -5.28
CA LYS A 347 -5.68 -10.62 -6.60
C LYS A 347 -6.26 -9.21 -6.59
N ARG A 348 -6.62 -8.65 -5.42
CA ARG A 348 -7.25 -7.31 -5.29
C ARG A 348 -8.54 -7.18 -6.11
N VAL A 349 -9.35 -8.22 -6.05
CA VAL A 349 -10.67 -8.26 -6.70
C VAL A 349 -11.73 -8.47 -5.65
N GLU A 350 -12.95 -8.07 -5.99
CA GLU A 350 -14.10 -8.31 -5.14
C GLU A 350 -14.48 -9.80 -5.15
N LEU A 351 -14.71 -10.34 -3.97
CA LEU A 351 -15.19 -11.69 -3.70
C LEU A 351 -16.65 -11.61 -3.26
N THR A 352 -17.49 -12.43 -3.87
CA THR A 352 -18.91 -12.53 -3.51
C THR A 352 -19.13 -13.81 -2.72
N ALA A 353 -19.73 -13.69 -1.52
CA ALA A 353 -20.21 -14.86 -0.79
C ALA A 353 -21.36 -15.47 -1.61
N LEU A 354 -21.25 -16.74 -2.01
CA LEU A 354 -22.42 -17.46 -2.47
C LEU A 354 -23.37 -17.59 -1.27
N LYS A 355 -24.57 -17.01 -1.35
CA LYS A 355 -25.58 -17.19 -0.30
C LYS A 355 -25.90 -18.67 -0.19
N ALA A 356 -25.75 -19.23 1.00
CA ALA A 356 -26.15 -20.58 1.35
C ALA A 356 -27.69 -20.69 1.48
N ASP A 357 -28.45 -20.10 0.55
CA ASP A 357 -29.90 -20.27 0.53
C ASP A 357 -30.20 -21.60 -0.19
N GLY A 358 -30.37 -22.67 0.61
CA GLY A 358 -31.12 -23.86 0.20
C GLY A 358 -30.38 -24.94 -0.60
N LEU A 359 -29.13 -25.25 -0.28
CA LEU A 359 -28.52 -26.48 -0.81
C LEU A 359 -28.99 -27.68 0.02
N GLU A 360 -30.03 -28.35 -0.47
CA GLU A 360 -30.30 -29.74 -0.17
C GLU A 360 -28.99 -30.55 -0.25
N GLU A 361 -28.77 -31.40 0.75
CA GLU A 361 -27.70 -32.41 0.79
C GLU A 361 -27.92 -33.44 -0.32
N ASN A 362 -27.66 -33.07 -1.58
CA ASN A 362 -27.56 -34.02 -2.67
C ASN A 362 -26.21 -33.87 -3.39
N THR A 363 -25.33 -34.79 -3.00
CA THR A 363 -24.33 -35.49 -3.82
C THR A 363 -24.01 -34.90 -5.21
N ALA A 364 -22.73 -34.54 -5.39
CA ALA A 364 -22.01 -34.13 -6.62
C ALA A 364 -21.85 -32.63 -6.95
N ALA A 365 -22.54 -31.69 -6.29
CA ALA A 365 -22.35 -30.23 -6.52
C ALA A 365 -21.26 -29.56 -5.64
N ASN A 366 -20.73 -30.27 -4.64
CA ASN A 366 -19.83 -29.74 -3.58
C ASN A 366 -18.36 -29.52 -4.03
N THR A 367 -18.06 -29.62 -5.33
CA THR A 367 -16.72 -29.43 -5.92
C THR A 367 -16.53 -28.08 -6.59
N LYS A 368 -17.59 -27.27 -6.79
CA LYS A 368 -17.51 -25.99 -7.53
C LYS A 368 -17.61 -24.73 -6.68
N SER A 369 -17.90 -24.84 -5.37
CA SER A 369 -17.91 -23.68 -4.49
C SER A 369 -16.46 -23.22 -4.22
N PRO A 370 -16.12 -21.95 -4.45
CA PRO A 370 -14.78 -21.44 -4.14
C PRO A 370 -14.47 -21.64 -2.65
N GLN A 371 -13.23 -22.03 -2.39
CA GLN A 371 -12.70 -22.16 -1.04
C GLN A 371 -11.89 -20.91 -0.71
N TRP A 372 -11.93 -20.49 0.55
CA TRP A 372 -11.37 -19.22 0.99
C TRP A 372 -10.40 -19.44 2.14
N ARG A 373 -9.43 -18.54 2.26
CA ARG A 373 -8.51 -18.43 3.40
C ARG A 373 -8.75 -17.12 4.11
N ARG A 374 -8.70 -17.15 5.43
CA ARG A 374 -8.81 -15.96 6.27
C ARG A 374 -7.60 -15.81 7.15
N CYS A 375 -7.07 -14.60 7.23
CA CYS A 375 -5.95 -14.31 8.10
C CYS A 375 -6.41 -14.36 9.56
N VAL A 376 -5.77 -15.20 10.38
CA VAL A 376 -6.08 -15.34 11.81
C VAL A 376 -5.75 -14.08 12.64
N ARG A 377 -5.07 -13.09 12.03
CA ARG A 377 -4.66 -11.85 12.69
C ARG A 377 -5.47 -10.64 12.24
N CYS A 378 -5.54 -10.37 10.94
CA CYS A 378 -6.19 -9.15 10.43
C CYS A 378 -7.54 -9.39 9.73
N ALA A 379 -8.00 -10.65 9.72
CA ALA A 379 -9.25 -11.08 9.09
C ALA A 379 -9.33 -10.88 7.56
N SER A 380 -8.27 -10.39 6.91
CA SER A 380 -8.20 -10.33 5.44
C SER A 380 -8.48 -11.70 4.81
N ILE A 381 -9.06 -11.68 3.62
CA ILE A 381 -9.49 -12.87 2.90
C ILE A 381 -8.67 -13.03 1.62
N MET A 382 -8.43 -14.27 1.22
CA MET A 382 -7.83 -14.66 -0.05
C MET A 382 -8.58 -15.88 -0.57
N GLU A 383 -8.83 -15.95 -1.87
CA GLU A 383 -9.22 -17.19 -2.54
C GLU A 383 -8.17 -18.27 -2.28
N ASP A 384 -8.63 -19.48 -1.93
CA ASP A 384 -7.74 -20.63 -1.86
C ASP A 384 -7.35 -21.03 -3.27
N ALA A 385 -6.26 -20.44 -3.74
CA ALA A 385 -5.74 -20.72 -5.07
C ALA A 385 -4.78 -21.92 -5.01
N TRP A 386 -5.13 -23.00 -5.71
CA TRP A 386 -4.23 -24.11 -6.01
C TRP A 386 -3.86 -24.04 -7.49
N GLY A 387 -2.61 -23.68 -7.79
CA GLY A 387 -2.09 -23.69 -9.15
C GLY A 387 -1.25 -24.95 -9.39
N THR A 388 -1.47 -25.62 -10.52
CA THR A 388 -0.51 -26.62 -11.03
C THR A 388 0.65 -25.97 -11.78
N ARG A 389 0.53 -24.68 -12.10
CA ARG A 389 1.53 -23.94 -12.85
C ARG A 389 2.69 -23.50 -11.94
N PRO A 390 3.95 -23.74 -12.34
CA PRO A 390 5.08 -23.49 -11.45
C PRO A 390 5.28 -22.00 -11.10
N GLY A 391 4.92 -21.06 -11.98
CA GLY A 391 5.18 -19.62 -11.82
C GLY A 391 4.21 -18.99 -10.84
N PHE A 392 2.94 -19.35 -10.96
CA PHE A 392 1.91 -19.02 -10.00
C PHE A 392 2.23 -19.63 -8.64
N THR A 393 2.64 -20.91 -8.61
CA THR A 393 3.07 -21.56 -7.36
C THR A 393 4.25 -20.84 -6.73
N PHE A 394 5.22 -20.39 -7.52
CA PHE A 394 6.36 -19.62 -7.04
C PHE A 394 5.92 -18.29 -6.41
N VAL A 395 5.05 -17.51 -7.06
CA VAL A 395 4.55 -16.24 -6.52
C VAL A 395 3.68 -16.47 -5.28
N LEU A 396 2.78 -17.46 -5.31
CA LEU A 396 1.91 -17.79 -4.19
C LEU A 396 2.69 -18.31 -2.98
N ALA A 397 3.78 -19.07 -3.20
CA ALA A 397 4.65 -19.54 -2.13
C ALA A 397 5.33 -18.40 -1.35
N GLN A 398 5.40 -17.21 -1.92
CA GLN A 398 5.91 -16.01 -1.24
C GLN A 398 4.83 -15.31 -0.40
N GLN A 399 3.56 -15.70 -0.58
CA GLN A 399 2.38 -15.24 0.16
C GLN A 399 1.88 -16.29 1.17
N ARG A 400 2.78 -17.16 1.68
CA ARG A 400 2.49 -18.13 2.77
C ARG A 400 1.87 -17.49 4.00
N LYS A 401 2.07 -16.18 4.20
CA LYS A 401 1.49 -15.37 5.25
C LYS A 401 0.72 -14.22 4.62
N CYS A 402 -0.28 -13.72 5.34
CA CYS A 402 -0.98 -12.50 4.97
C CYS A 402 -0.03 -11.30 4.90
N SER A 403 -0.43 -10.22 4.25
CA SER A 403 0.27 -8.93 4.25
C SER A 403 0.68 -8.45 5.66
N CYS A 404 -0.11 -8.74 6.70
CA CYS A 404 0.22 -8.46 8.10
C CYS A 404 1.18 -9.47 8.76
N GLY A 405 1.62 -10.52 8.06
CA GLY A 405 2.46 -11.59 8.61
C GLY A 405 1.71 -12.64 9.45
N GLY A 406 0.38 -12.54 9.55
CA GLY A 406 -0.46 -13.58 10.16
C GLY A 406 -0.62 -14.82 9.27
N ASN A 407 -0.85 -15.97 9.89
CA ASN A 407 -1.10 -17.22 9.18
C ASN A 407 -2.50 -17.25 8.55
N TRP A 408 -2.65 -18.06 7.51
CA TRP A 408 -3.90 -18.33 6.84
C TRP A 408 -4.64 -19.50 7.50
N GLY A 409 -5.88 -19.27 7.93
CA GLY A 409 -6.83 -20.32 8.28
C GLY A 409 -7.69 -20.67 7.07
N LEU A 410 -7.92 -21.95 6.82
CA LEU A 410 -8.79 -22.42 5.75
C LEU A 410 -10.25 -22.32 6.22
N LEU A 411 -11.12 -21.69 5.42
CA LEU A 411 -12.53 -21.59 5.72
C LEU A 411 -13.30 -22.80 5.18
N PRO A 412 -14.46 -23.15 5.78
CA PRO A 412 -15.40 -24.08 5.17
C PRO A 412 -15.77 -23.63 3.75
N LYS A 413 -16.01 -24.58 2.86
CA LYS A 413 -16.41 -24.29 1.47
C LYS A 413 -17.65 -23.42 1.44
N GLY A 414 -17.64 -22.37 0.62
CA GLY A 414 -18.75 -21.42 0.51
C GLY A 414 -18.90 -20.43 1.67
N ALA A 415 -18.17 -20.59 2.77
CA ALA A 415 -18.20 -19.67 3.91
C ALA A 415 -17.10 -18.60 3.78
N LEU A 416 -17.49 -17.33 3.95
CA LEU A 416 -16.55 -16.19 4.05
C LEU A 416 -16.34 -15.72 5.50
N VAL A 417 -17.06 -16.33 6.45
CA VAL A 417 -16.96 -16.07 7.89
C VAL A 417 -16.83 -17.43 8.59
N CYS A 418 -15.99 -17.47 9.64
CA CYS A 418 -15.83 -18.66 10.49
C CYS A 418 -17.10 -18.96 11.27
#